data_AF-A0A3C0AQC8-F1
#
_entry.id   AF-A0A3C0AQC8-F1
#
_cell.length_a   1.000
_cell.length_b   1.000
_cell.length_c   1.000
_cell.angle_alpha   90.00
_cell.angle_beta   90.00
_cell.angle_gamma   90.00
#
_symmetry.space_group_name_H-M   'P 1'
#
loop_
_entity.id
_entity.type
_entity.pdbx_description
1 polymer ?
#
loop_
_entity_poly.entity_id
_entity_poly.type
_entity_poly.pdbx_seq_one_letter_code
_entity_poly.pdbx_strand_id
1 'polypeptide(L)'
;MIRLFSPEGTLVIEVDDPGVSVSIDGQEMVITGAGVKELRLKPGQYQLQATKEGEVLKQELVTITRNGRQLVRVSREPASTAIKSVEGASQPTDSKPVDPDRRAAEYVLSIGGKVRLNDDSRHGEKKFITSIKELPDSPFRLTHVELINNRNVTDTGMAALRGTKNLRFVNLAYSPEFTDAGLAHLSDNRGLQRLDLWGTNITKKGIEYFVGFPDLRDLRLGDTQLSAEDLSILKQYVSLQKLEILMLTLTQADDSTLAILSDAHQLIQLNLEETDITDVGLSYLEENRNLEYLYLKGTKVTAPGVRRLSRILPKLDKDWNEPEKPSTSSASMLSKTDSKSVDPDRRAAEYVLSVGGKVWVNKDSAFTDKNVIQTRDKLPSEPFRLTHADLQTNSRVTDAGLAAFRGTKHL
;
A
#
# COMPACT_ATOMS: atom_id res chain seq x y z
N MET A 1 -3.94 25.31 18.25
CA MET A 1 -4.58 24.19 17.52
C MET A 1 -5.33 23.27 18.49
N ILE A 2 -6.66 23.16 18.39
CA ILE A 2 -7.44 22.12 19.08
C ILE A 2 -7.70 20.99 18.09
N ARG A 3 -7.40 19.75 18.48
CA ARG A 3 -7.78 18.53 17.75
C ARG A 3 -8.97 17.88 18.46
N LEU A 4 -10.10 17.83 17.77
CA LEU A 4 -11.30 17.12 18.21
C LEU A 4 -11.38 15.79 17.48
N PHE A 5 -11.30 14.69 18.21
CA PHE A 5 -11.27 13.33 17.65
C PHE A 5 -12.65 12.68 17.69
N SER A 6 -13.10 12.15 16.53
CA SER A 6 -14.15 11.12 16.45
C SER A 6 -13.61 9.89 15.69
N PRO A 7 -14.31 8.74 15.74
CA PRO A 7 -13.95 7.56 14.95
C PRO A 7 -13.95 7.77 13.42
N GLU A 8 -14.54 8.84 12.92
CA GLU A 8 -14.78 9.12 11.49
C GLU A 8 -13.93 10.29 10.94
N GLY A 9 -13.14 10.97 11.77
CA GLY A 9 -12.28 12.07 11.34
C GLY A 9 -11.80 12.97 12.48
N THR A 10 -10.89 13.91 12.15
CA THR A 10 -10.39 14.92 13.08
C THR A 10 -10.77 16.32 12.60
N LEU A 11 -11.49 17.08 13.43
CA LEU A 11 -11.67 18.52 13.19
C LEU A 11 -10.49 19.27 13.82
N VAL A 12 -9.92 20.20 13.05
CA VAL A 12 -8.75 21.01 13.44
C VAL A 12 -9.18 22.46 13.54
N ILE A 13 -8.98 23.07 14.71
CA ILE A 13 -9.23 24.49 14.96
C ILE A 13 -7.89 25.15 15.30
N GLU A 14 -7.36 25.97 14.41
CA GLU A 14 -6.10 26.70 14.61
C GLU A 14 -6.36 28.10 15.18
N VAL A 15 -5.48 28.57 16.07
CA VAL A 15 -5.59 29.83 16.78
C VAL A 15 -4.17 30.34 16.98
N ASP A 16 -3.81 31.38 16.23
CA ASP A 16 -2.44 31.94 16.18
C ASP A 16 -2.26 33.17 17.08
N ASP A 17 -3.35 33.64 17.71
CA ASP A 17 -3.38 34.80 18.60
C ASP A 17 -3.58 34.33 20.06
N PRO A 18 -2.63 34.60 20.99
CA PRO A 18 -2.72 34.17 22.38
C PRO A 18 -3.82 34.87 23.20
N GLY A 19 -4.47 35.91 22.65
CA GLY A 19 -5.61 36.59 23.26
C GLY A 19 -6.99 35.99 22.93
N VAL A 20 -7.05 34.91 22.14
CA VAL A 20 -8.30 34.28 21.69
C VAL A 20 -8.64 33.04 22.52
N SER A 21 -9.81 33.06 23.17
CA SER A 21 -10.40 31.93 23.89
C SER A 21 -11.41 31.20 23.01
N VAL A 22 -11.61 29.90 23.26
CA VAL A 22 -12.56 29.05 22.52
C VAL A 22 -13.43 28.24 23.50
N SER A 23 -14.73 28.51 23.52
CA SER A 23 -15.71 27.76 24.33
C SER A 23 -16.52 26.77 23.48
N ILE A 24 -17.06 25.76 24.14
CA ILE A 24 -17.93 24.73 23.55
C ILE A 24 -19.19 24.61 24.42
N ASP A 25 -20.38 24.75 23.82
CA ASP A 25 -21.69 24.70 24.49
C ASP A 25 -21.83 25.64 25.72
N GLY A 26 -21.13 26.76 25.70
CA GLY A 26 -21.12 27.71 26.82
C GLY A 26 -20.32 27.25 28.05
N GLN A 27 -19.68 26.07 28.03
CA GLN A 27 -18.63 25.75 29.00
C GLN A 27 -17.35 26.51 28.63
N GLU A 28 -16.89 27.35 29.54
CA GLU A 28 -15.70 28.18 29.38
C GLU A 28 -14.42 27.34 29.50
N MET A 29 -14.00 26.77 28.37
CA MET A 29 -12.74 26.07 28.23
C MET A 29 -11.61 27.07 27.96
N VAL A 30 -11.01 27.61 29.02
CA VAL A 30 -9.88 28.55 28.91
C VAL A 30 -8.65 27.83 28.32
N ILE A 31 -8.43 28.01 27.02
CA ILE A 31 -7.29 27.45 26.29
C ILE A 31 -6.19 28.51 26.19
N THR A 32 -5.48 28.68 27.30
CA THR A 32 -4.27 29.53 27.34
C THR A 32 -3.07 28.81 26.73
N GLY A 33 -2.23 29.60 26.03
CA GLY A 33 -0.94 29.22 25.48
C GLY A 33 -0.94 28.81 24.00
N ALA A 34 0.12 29.18 23.29
CA ALA A 34 0.37 28.72 21.92
C ALA A 34 0.74 27.22 21.92
N GLY A 35 0.13 26.45 21.01
CA GLY A 35 0.41 25.01 20.86
C GLY A 35 -0.81 24.18 20.46
N VAL A 36 -0.65 22.85 20.55
CA VAL A 36 -1.70 21.87 20.24
C VAL A 36 -2.33 21.33 21.54
N LYS A 37 -3.66 21.31 21.63
CA LYS A 37 -4.42 20.60 22.68
C LYS A 37 -5.38 19.58 22.04
N GLU A 38 -5.57 18.44 22.69
CA GLU A 38 -6.48 17.37 22.27
C GLU A 38 -7.75 17.37 23.13
N LEU A 39 -8.91 17.19 22.51
CA LEU A 39 -10.18 16.92 23.19
C LEU A 39 -10.92 15.75 22.54
N ARG A 40 -11.70 15.01 23.34
CA ARG A 40 -12.56 13.92 22.87
C ARG A 40 -14.01 14.23 23.23
N LEU A 41 -14.87 14.25 22.22
CA LEU A 41 -16.30 14.54 22.35
C LEU A 41 -17.13 13.33 21.91
N LYS A 42 -18.42 13.33 22.26
CA LYS A 42 -19.37 12.31 21.81
C LYS A 42 -20.03 12.78 20.50
N PRO A 43 -20.69 11.89 19.72
CA PRO A 43 -21.58 12.33 18.65
C PRO A 43 -22.70 13.22 19.20
N GLY A 44 -22.96 14.35 18.54
CA GLY A 44 -23.82 15.42 19.04
C GLY A 44 -23.65 16.73 18.25
N GLN A 45 -24.46 17.74 18.57
CA GLN A 45 -24.27 19.12 18.09
C GLN A 45 -23.60 19.95 19.18
N TYR A 46 -22.66 20.79 18.77
CA TYR A 46 -21.82 21.60 19.64
C TYR A 46 -21.76 23.03 19.10
N GLN A 47 -22.04 24.04 19.93
CA GLN A 47 -21.76 25.43 19.59
C GLN A 47 -20.32 25.77 19.93
N LEU A 48 -19.53 26.10 18.91
CA LEU A 48 -18.19 26.63 19.04
C LEU A 48 -18.25 28.16 19.04
N GLN A 49 -17.59 28.80 20.00
CA GLN A 49 -17.50 30.26 20.07
C GLN A 49 -16.06 30.68 20.35
N ALA A 50 -15.51 31.55 19.50
CA ALA A 50 -14.21 32.17 19.67
C ALA A 50 -14.39 33.61 20.16
N THR A 51 -13.72 33.99 21.24
CA THR A 51 -13.80 35.32 21.85
C THR A 51 -12.42 35.94 22.05
N LYS A 52 -12.34 37.28 21.97
CA LYS A 52 -11.14 38.05 22.31
C LYS A 52 -11.56 39.29 23.08
N GLU A 53 -10.94 39.53 24.23
CA GLU A 53 -11.22 40.70 25.10
C GLU A 53 -12.72 40.86 25.47
N GLY A 54 -13.49 39.76 25.43
CA GLY A 54 -14.93 39.71 25.71
C GLY A 54 -15.84 39.82 24.46
N GLU A 55 -15.31 40.22 23.30
CA GLU A 55 -16.07 40.25 22.05
C GLU A 55 -16.06 38.89 21.32
N VAL A 56 -17.16 38.59 20.62
CA VAL A 56 -17.31 37.34 19.86
C VAL A 56 -16.73 37.51 18.46
N LEU A 57 -15.57 36.90 18.21
CA LEU A 57 -14.91 36.92 16.91
C LEU A 57 -15.58 35.98 15.91
N LYS A 58 -16.08 34.82 16.37
CA LYS A 58 -16.75 33.82 15.54
C LYS A 58 -17.64 32.92 16.39
N GLN A 59 -18.79 32.52 15.86
CA GLN A 59 -19.65 31.48 16.44
C GLN A 59 -20.11 30.54 15.33
N GLU A 60 -20.06 29.23 15.56
CA GLU A 60 -20.35 28.21 14.55
C GLU A 60 -20.94 26.94 15.20
N LEU A 61 -21.96 26.35 14.58
CA LEU A 61 -22.58 25.11 15.03
C LEU A 61 -21.91 23.91 14.34
N VAL A 62 -21.24 23.06 15.12
CA VAL A 62 -20.54 21.87 14.64
C VAL A 62 -21.37 20.63 14.96
N THR A 63 -21.55 19.72 13.99
CA THR A 63 -22.23 18.44 14.21
C THR A 63 -21.24 17.28 14.08
N ILE A 64 -21.16 16.43 15.10
CA ILE A 64 -20.36 15.20 15.15
C ILE A 64 -21.31 14.01 14.95
N THR A 65 -21.16 13.25 13.86
CA THR A 65 -22.08 12.17 13.47
C THR A 65 -21.41 10.79 13.47
N ARG A 66 -22.22 9.73 13.38
CA ARG A 66 -21.81 8.33 13.26
C ARG A 66 -22.61 7.68 12.12
N ASN A 67 -21.98 6.79 11.35
CA ASN A 67 -22.59 6.02 10.24
C ASN A 67 -23.05 6.83 8.99
N GLY A 68 -22.20 7.72 8.46
CA GLY A 68 -22.15 7.90 6.98
C GLY A 68 -23.13 8.86 6.28
N ARG A 69 -23.68 9.88 6.95
CA ARG A 69 -24.27 11.07 6.28
C ARG A 69 -23.64 12.37 6.81
N GLN A 70 -23.56 13.39 5.96
CA GLN A 70 -22.27 14.03 5.63
C GLN A 70 -22.18 15.56 5.87
N LEU A 71 -20.93 16.05 5.89
CA LEU A 71 -20.43 17.40 5.55
C LEU A 71 -20.72 18.60 6.47
N VAL A 72 -19.63 19.21 6.96
CA VAL A 72 -19.45 20.68 6.98
C VAL A 72 -18.19 21.02 6.18
N ARG A 73 -18.24 22.16 5.46
CA ARG A 73 -17.20 22.70 4.55
C ARG A 73 -17.18 24.22 4.73
N VAL A 74 -16.01 24.86 4.81
CA VAL A 74 -15.91 26.34 4.94
C VAL A 74 -14.87 26.95 3.99
N SER A 75 -15.34 27.72 3.00
CA SER A 75 -14.61 28.64 2.10
C SER A 75 -15.58 29.26 1.06
N ARG A 76 -15.46 30.51 0.56
CA ARG A 76 -14.74 31.75 0.96
C ARG A 76 -15.37 32.95 0.19
N GLU A 77 -14.87 34.17 0.43
CA GLU A 77 -14.98 35.43 -0.37
C GLU A 77 -16.27 36.27 -0.30
N PRO A 78 -16.13 37.61 -0.13
CA PRO A 78 -17.13 38.61 -0.50
C PRO A 78 -16.77 39.33 -1.81
N ALA A 79 -17.78 39.69 -2.61
CA ALA A 79 -17.61 40.46 -3.84
C ALA A 79 -17.82 41.97 -3.61
N SER A 80 -16.84 42.77 -4.05
CA SER A 80 -16.89 44.18 -4.47
C SER A 80 -18.07 45.08 -4.04
N THR A 81 -17.76 46.08 -3.21
CA THR A 81 -18.27 47.47 -3.38
C THR A 81 -17.12 48.47 -3.19
N ALA A 82 -17.18 49.60 -3.91
CA ALA A 82 -16.09 50.57 -4.01
C ALA A 82 -16.28 51.82 -3.11
N ILE A 83 -15.22 52.65 -3.04
CA ILE A 83 -15.14 54.05 -2.55
C ILE A 83 -15.41 54.25 -1.03
N LYS A 84 -14.47 54.68 -0.16
CA LYS A 84 -13.59 55.88 -0.23
C LYS A 84 -12.41 55.83 0.78
N SER A 85 -11.26 56.36 0.35
CA SER A 85 -10.17 57.04 1.09
C SER A 85 -10.06 56.96 2.63
N VAL A 86 -8.89 56.52 3.14
CA VAL A 86 -7.93 57.32 3.96
C VAL A 86 -6.50 56.84 3.63
N GLU A 87 -5.51 57.73 3.67
CA GLU A 87 -4.08 57.45 3.42
C GLU A 87 -3.36 56.82 4.63
N GLY A 88 -2.26 56.09 4.36
CA GLY A 88 -1.13 56.01 5.30
C GLY A 88 -1.05 54.84 6.29
N ALA A 89 -0.70 53.65 5.81
CA ALA A 89 0.06 52.65 6.59
C ALA A 89 0.75 51.64 5.66
N SER A 90 2.01 51.29 5.95
CA SER A 90 2.84 50.41 5.13
C SER A 90 2.27 48.99 5.01
N GLN A 91 2.22 48.45 3.79
CA GLN A 91 1.85 47.05 3.56
C GLN A 91 2.86 46.08 4.19
N PRO A 92 2.41 45.03 4.92
CA PRO A 92 3.19 43.81 5.07
C PRO A 92 3.31 43.12 3.71
N THR A 93 4.52 42.67 3.38
CA THR A 93 4.91 42.19 2.05
C THR A 93 4.17 40.94 1.57
N ASP A 94 3.97 40.85 0.25
CA ASP A 94 3.55 39.64 -0.48
C ASP A 94 4.20 38.36 0.06
N SER A 95 3.37 37.44 0.57
CA SER A 95 3.80 36.05 0.76
C SER A 95 3.87 35.38 -0.61
N LYS A 96 5.09 35.16 -1.10
CA LYS A 96 5.34 34.42 -2.36
C LYS A 96 4.60 33.07 -2.34
N PRO A 97 4.07 32.60 -3.49
CA PRO A 97 3.54 31.25 -3.61
C PRO A 97 4.58 30.24 -3.13
N VAL A 98 4.21 29.37 -2.18
CA VAL A 98 5.12 28.36 -1.63
C VAL A 98 5.54 27.41 -2.75
N ASP A 99 6.84 27.35 -3.01
CA ASP A 99 7.48 26.50 -4.01
C ASP A 99 6.96 25.05 -3.88
N PRO A 100 6.37 24.47 -4.94
CA PRO A 100 5.82 23.12 -4.90
C PRO A 100 6.84 22.05 -4.51
N ASP A 101 8.08 22.17 -4.99
CA ASP A 101 9.12 21.19 -4.73
C ASP A 101 9.60 21.29 -3.26
N ARG A 102 9.61 22.51 -2.67
CA ARG A 102 9.86 22.70 -1.23
C ARG A 102 8.74 22.16 -0.35
N ARG A 103 7.48 22.54 -0.61
CA ARG A 103 6.31 22.04 0.14
C ARG A 103 6.25 20.52 0.15
N ALA A 104 6.48 19.91 -1.02
CA ALA A 104 6.51 18.48 -1.19
C ALA A 104 7.64 17.83 -0.36
N ALA A 105 8.85 18.39 -0.42
CA ALA A 105 9.99 17.89 0.35
C ALA A 105 9.77 18.00 1.87
N GLU A 106 9.28 19.13 2.35
CA GLU A 106 8.98 19.35 3.77
C GLU A 106 7.90 18.39 4.28
N TYR A 107 6.82 18.16 3.50
CA TYR A 107 5.81 17.15 3.84
C TYR A 107 6.41 15.74 3.93
N VAL A 108 7.14 15.28 2.90
CA VAL A 108 7.74 13.93 2.86
C VAL A 108 8.65 13.71 4.08
N LEU A 109 9.49 14.70 4.42
CA LEU A 109 10.39 14.63 5.57
C LEU A 109 9.64 14.69 6.90
N SER A 110 8.54 15.46 6.99
CA SER A 110 7.72 15.57 8.20
C SER A 110 7.06 14.26 8.63
N ILE A 111 6.80 13.37 7.66
CA ILE A 111 6.23 12.04 7.91
C ILE A 111 7.27 10.91 7.93
N GLY A 112 8.57 11.23 7.97
CA GLY A 112 9.66 10.25 8.05
C GLY A 112 10.09 9.64 6.72
N GLY A 113 9.66 10.20 5.59
CA GLY A 113 10.17 9.85 4.27
C GLY A 113 11.55 10.45 3.98
N LYS A 114 12.06 10.17 2.79
CA LYS A 114 13.33 10.74 2.29
C LYS A 114 13.15 11.37 0.92
N VAL A 115 14.00 12.34 0.59
CA VAL A 115 13.98 13.00 -0.72
C VAL A 115 15.35 13.08 -1.37
N ARG A 116 15.38 13.16 -2.70
CA ARG A 116 16.56 13.60 -3.46
C ARG A 116 16.22 14.83 -4.28
N LEU A 117 17.14 15.78 -4.30
CA LEU A 117 17.01 17.06 -4.96
C LEU A 117 17.92 17.12 -6.18
N ASN A 118 17.44 17.81 -7.22
CA ASN A 118 18.09 18.06 -8.49
C ASN A 118 18.47 16.79 -9.28
N ASP A 119 18.83 16.97 -10.55
CA ASP A 119 19.32 15.90 -11.41
C ASP A 119 20.83 15.71 -11.25
N ASP A 120 21.24 15.31 -10.04
CA ASP A 120 22.65 15.04 -9.81
C ASP A 120 23.08 13.80 -10.61
N SER A 121 23.85 14.10 -11.65
CA SER A 121 24.37 13.23 -12.69
C SER A 121 25.88 13.42 -12.85
N ARG A 122 26.53 14.22 -11.97
CA ARG A 122 27.95 14.59 -12.10
C ARG A 122 28.68 14.53 -10.76
N HIS A 123 29.02 13.30 -10.38
CA HIS A 123 30.16 12.94 -9.53
C HIS A 123 29.99 13.11 -8.00
N GLY A 124 28.77 13.27 -7.49
CA GLY A 124 28.46 13.10 -6.06
C GLY A 124 27.86 11.72 -5.74
N GLU A 125 28.08 11.22 -4.52
CA GLU A 125 27.25 10.12 -3.99
C GLU A 125 25.78 10.58 -3.94
N LYS A 126 24.85 9.73 -4.41
CA LYS A 126 23.42 10.05 -4.48
C LYS A 126 22.77 10.00 -3.09
N LYS A 127 23.14 10.92 -2.21
CA LYS A 127 22.64 10.97 -0.83
C LYS A 127 21.16 11.38 -0.80
N PHE A 128 20.36 10.63 -0.05
CA PHE A 128 19.03 11.05 0.35
C PHE A 128 19.11 12.08 1.48
N ILE A 129 18.27 13.11 1.40
CA ILE A 129 17.97 14.03 2.51
C ILE A 129 16.96 13.36 3.42
N THR A 130 17.23 13.42 4.74
CA THR A 130 16.45 12.75 5.80
C THR A 130 15.91 13.71 6.87
N SER A 131 16.34 14.97 6.86
CA SER A 131 15.82 16.02 7.74
C SER A 131 15.54 17.31 6.98
N ILE A 132 14.51 18.05 7.40
CA ILE A 132 14.19 19.39 6.88
C ILE A 132 15.40 20.33 7.02
N LYS A 133 16.24 20.14 8.05
CA LYS A 133 17.48 20.91 8.27
C LYS A 133 18.58 20.69 7.23
N GLU A 134 18.47 19.64 6.40
CA GLU A 134 19.39 19.37 5.29
C GLU A 134 18.89 19.97 3.95
N LEU A 135 17.68 20.54 3.90
CA LEU A 135 17.17 21.20 2.70
C LEU A 135 17.94 22.51 2.43
N PRO A 136 18.37 22.79 1.19
CA PRO A 136 18.94 24.08 0.84
C PRO A 136 17.96 25.23 1.06
N ASP A 137 18.44 26.42 1.42
CA ASP A 137 17.64 27.65 1.45
C ASP A 137 17.30 28.15 0.03
N SER A 138 18.16 27.87 -0.95
CA SER A 138 17.93 28.17 -2.36
C SER A 138 16.82 27.30 -2.95
N PRO A 139 16.15 27.76 -4.04
CA PRO A 139 15.23 26.91 -4.80
C PRO A 139 15.92 25.64 -5.31
N PHE A 140 15.19 24.54 -5.33
CA PHE A 140 15.67 23.23 -5.75
C PHE A 140 14.58 22.48 -6.52
N ARG A 141 14.96 21.49 -7.31
CA ARG A 141 14.01 20.57 -7.94
C ARG A 141 13.83 19.33 -7.09
N LEU A 142 12.62 18.95 -6.74
CA LEU A 142 12.37 17.66 -6.09
C LEU A 142 12.34 16.56 -7.16
N THR A 143 13.23 15.58 -7.08
CA THR A 143 13.35 14.54 -8.12
C THR A 143 13.06 13.13 -7.64
N HIS A 144 13.27 12.81 -6.35
CA HIS A 144 13.01 11.48 -5.80
C HIS A 144 12.28 11.60 -4.47
N VAL A 145 11.29 10.72 -4.25
CA VAL A 145 10.54 10.57 -2.99
C VAL A 145 10.56 9.10 -2.55
N GLU A 146 11.01 8.83 -1.33
CA GLU A 146 10.89 7.52 -0.66
C GLU A 146 9.94 7.62 0.55
N LEU A 147 8.87 6.85 0.52
CA LEU A 147 7.83 6.75 1.55
C LEU A 147 7.45 5.28 1.83
N ILE A 148 8.45 4.39 1.80
CA ILE A 148 8.28 2.94 1.98
C ILE A 148 7.81 2.61 3.41
N ASN A 149 6.85 1.69 3.53
CA ASN A 149 6.31 1.17 4.79
C ASN A 149 5.81 2.29 5.73
N ASN A 150 5.18 3.33 5.16
CA ASN A 150 4.84 4.54 5.86
C ASN A 150 3.32 4.72 6.00
N ARG A 151 2.80 4.39 7.19
CA ARG A 151 1.38 4.49 7.53
C ARG A 151 0.83 5.93 7.61
N ASN A 152 1.68 6.95 7.52
CA ASN A 152 1.28 8.36 7.52
C ASN A 152 1.05 8.91 6.11
N VAL A 153 1.33 8.12 5.07
CA VAL A 153 1.00 8.45 3.68
C VAL A 153 -0.51 8.29 3.49
N THR A 154 -1.18 9.40 3.22
CA THR A 154 -2.63 9.46 2.97
C THR A 154 -2.87 10.30 1.73
N ASP A 155 -3.98 10.07 1.03
CA ASP A 155 -4.33 10.83 -0.17
C ASP A 155 -4.36 12.36 0.08
N THR A 156 -4.93 12.77 1.22
CA THR A 156 -4.95 14.17 1.67
C THR A 156 -3.55 14.74 1.87
N GLY A 157 -2.62 13.96 2.45
CA GLY A 157 -1.23 14.38 2.62
C GLY A 157 -0.49 14.48 1.30
N MET A 158 -0.76 13.56 0.37
CA MET A 158 -0.16 13.55 -0.98
C MET A 158 -0.54 14.77 -1.82
N ALA A 159 -1.59 15.51 -1.47
CA ALA A 159 -1.88 16.83 -2.03
C ALA A 159 -0.73 17.84 -1.87
N ALA A 160 0.18 17.65 -0.90
CA ALA A 160 1.39 18.46 -0.76
C ALA A 160 2.31 18.38 -2.00
N LEU A 161 2.36 17.22 -2.67
CA LEU A 161 3.16 16.97 -3.88
C LEU A 161 2.53 17.58 -5.14
N ARG A 162 1.32 18.14 -5.05
CA ARG A 162 0.63 18.75 -6.20
C ARG A 162 1.44 19.91 -6.77
N GLY A 163 1.63 19.90 -8.09
CA GLY A 163 2.38 20.92 -8.83
C GLY A 163 3.89 20.72 -8.84
N THR A 164 4.41 19.65 -8.23
CA THR A 164 5.75 19.12 -8.55
C THR A 164 5.78 18.71 -10.03
N LYS A 165 6.91 18.94 -10.70
CA LYS A 165 7.06 18.66 -12.15
C LYS A 165 8.34 17.90 -12.52
N ASN A 166 9.19 17.65 -11.54
CA ASN A 166 10.54 17.13 -11.72
C ASN A 166 10.74 15.72 -11.13
N LEU A 167 9.69 15.08 -10.58
CA LEU A 167 9.81 13.74 -10.02
C LEU A 167 10.19 12.73 -11.12
N ARG A 168 11.25 11.98 -10.86
CA ARG A 168 11.72 10.84 -11.65
C ARG A 168 11.48 9.50 -10.95
N PHE A 169 11.46 9.52 -9.63
CA PHE A 169 11.29 8.35 -8.78
C PHE A 169 10.28 8.67 -7.67
N VAL A 170 9.27 7.83 -7.53
CA VAL A 170 8.35 7.84 -6.38
C VAL A 170 8.21 6.41 -5.88
N ASN A 171 8.49 6.20 -4.60
CA ASN A 171 8.24 4.92 -3.93
C ASN A 171 7.29 5.13 -2.75
N LEU A 172 6.13 4.49 -2.83
CA LEU A 172 5.03 4.50 -1.87
C LEU A 172 4.73 3.08 -1.35
N ALA A 173 5.62 2.12 -1.59
CA ALA A 173 5.42 0.71 -1.26
C ALA A 173 5.02 0.50 0.20
N TYR A 174 4.04 -0.36 0.46
CA TYR A 174 3.47 -0.66 1.78
C TYR A 174 2.90 0.58 2.50
N SER A 175 2.21 1.44 1.75
CA SER A 175 1.41 2.57 2.28
C SER A 175 -0.09 2.22 2.20
N PRO A 176 -0.70 1.62 3.25
CA PRO A 176 -2.05 1.07 3.16
C PRO A 176 -3.16 2.15 3.04
N GLU A 177 -2.91 3.37 3.50
CA GLU A 177 -3.88 4.48 3.43
C GLU A 177 -3.75 5.31 2.13
N PHE A 178 -2.96 4.83 1.15
CA PHE A 178 -2.78 5.45 -0.16
C PHE A 178 -3.65 4.76 -1.22
N THR A 179 -4.39 5.56 -2.01
CA THR A 179 -5.32 5.10 -3.04
C THR A 179 -5.16 5.89 -4.36
N ASP A 180 -6.04 5.60 -5.32
CA ASP A 180 -6.13 6.30 -6.61
C ASP A 180 -6.20 7.83 -6.47
N ALA A 181 -6.84 8.33 -5.40
CA ALA A 181 -6.98 9.76 -5.16
C ALA A 181 -5.65 10.44 -4.80
N GLY A 182 -4.77 9.76 -4.05
CA GLY A 182 -3.42 10.24 -3.76
C GLY A 182 -2.54 10.25 -5.00
N LEU A 183 -2.66 9.24 -5.87
CA LEU A 183 -1.91 9.15 -7.13
C LEU A 183 -2.27 10.27 -8.11
N ALA A 184 -3.52 10.74 -8.12
CA ALA A 184 -3.97 11.85 -8.95
C ALA A 184 -3.12 13.13 -8.76
N HIS A 185 -2.57 13.36 -7.56
CA HIS A 185 -1.71 14.52 -7.26
C HIS A 185 -0.34 14.48 -7.92
N LEU A 186 0.10 13.32 -8.45
CA LEU A 186 1.39 13.15 -9.12
C LEU A 186 1.31 13.35 -10.63
N SER A 187 0.11 13.34 -11.22
CA SER A 187 -0.17 13.27 -12.68
C SER A 187 0.54 14.31 -13.57
N ASP A 188 0.98 15.44 -13.03
CA ASP A 188 1.76 16.46 -13.75
C ASP A 188 3.25 16.08 -13.96
N ASN A 189 3.76 15.04 -13.29
CA ASN A 189 5.18 14.63 -13.34
C ASN A 189 5.50 13.82 -14.59
N ARG A 190 5.48 14.50 -15.75
CA ARG A 190 5.69 13.86 -17.06
C ARG A 190 7.05 13.18 -17.25
N GLY A 191 8.04 13.54 -16.43
CA GLY A 191 9.37 12.94 -16.40
C GLY A 191 9.53 11.77 -15.40
N LEU A 192 8.43 11.26 -14.83
CA LEU A 192 8.46 10.12 -13.90
C LEU A 192 8.92 8.85 -14.64
N GLN A 193 10.00 8.25 -14.15
CA GLN A 193 10.66 7.08 -14.74
C GLN A 193 10.44 5.81 -13.91
N ARG A 194 10.28 5.96 -12.59
CA ARG A 194 10.02 4.84 -11.68
C ARG A 194 8.89 5.16 -10.69
N LEU A 195 7.94 4.24 -10.60
CA LEU A 195 6.78 4.31 -9.71
C LEU A 195 6.61 2.96 -9.01
N ASP A 196 6.79 2.97 -7.69
CA ASP A 196 6.65 1.79 -6.84
C ASP A 196 5.43 1.94 -5.93
N LEU A 197 4.43 1.11 -6.19
CA LEU A 197 3.10 1.09 -5.56
C LEU A 197 2.80 -0.26 -4.90
N TRP A 198 3.84 -1.05 -4.62
CA TRP A 198 3.69 -2.39 -4.03
C TRP A 198 2.88 -2.33 -2.73
N GLY A 199 1.91 -3.22 -2.50
CA GLY A 199 1.19 -3.25 -1.22
C GLY A 199 0.35 -2.00 -0.93
N THR A 200 -0.15 -1.32 -1.96
CA THR A 200 -1.04 -0.14 -1.85
C THR A 200 -2.45 -0.46 -2.35
N ASN A 201 -3.43 0.36 -1.98
CA ASN A 201 -4.84 0.19 -2.36
C ASN A 201 -5.17 0.88 -3.71
N ILE A 202 -4.31 0.68 -4.71
CA ILE A 202 -4.52 1.16 -6.08
C ILE A 202 -5.44 0.21 -6.86
N THR A 203 -6.35 0.79 -7.63
CA THR A 203 -7.30 0.08 -8.50
C THR A 203 -7.09 0.46 -9.98
N LYS A 204 -7.91 -0.08 -10.88
CA LYS A 204 -8.00 0.32 -12.31
C LYS A 204 -8.00 1.84 -12.52
N LYS A 205 -8.68 2.59 -11.65
CA LYS A 205 -8.74 4.07 -11.70
C LYS A 205 -7.40 4.73 -11.40
N GLY A 206 -6.56 4.12 -10.57
CA GLY A 206 -5.20 4.60 -10.34
C GLY A 206 -4.34 4.45 -11.59
N ILE A 207 -4.50 3.32 -12.31
CA ILE A 207 -3.79 3.06 -13.57
C ILE A 207 -4.18 4.10 -14.64
N GLU A 208 -5.40 4.63 -14.63
CA GLU A 208 -5.82 5.71 -15.55
C GLU A 208 -4.91 6.94 -15.52
N TYR A 209 -4.28 7.25 -14.38
CA TYR A 209 -3.33 8.35 -14.25
C TYR A 209 -1.97 8.10 -14.92
N PHE A 210 -1.66 6.88 -15.37
CA PHE A 210 -0.38 6.56 -16.01
C PHE A 210 -0.20 7.24 -17.38
N VAL A 211 -1.27 7.77 -17.98
CA VAL A 211 -1.19 8.72 -19.12
C VAL A 211 -0.37 9.97 -18.79
N GLY A 212 -0.29 10.36 -17.51
CA GLY A 212 0.56 11.43 -17.00
C GLY A 212 2.05 11.09 -16.94
N PHE A 213 2.43 9.81 -17.06
CA PHE A 213 3.79 9.29 -16.90
C PHE A 213 4.33 8.70 -18.23
N PRO A 214 4.45 9.50 -19.31
CA PRO A 214 4.82 8.99 -20.64
C PRO A 214 6.26 8.46 -20.72
N ASP A 215 7.11 8.71 -19.73
CA ASP A 215 8.52 8.27 -19.65
C ASP A 215 8.76 7.17 -18.61
N LEU A 216 7.70 6.52 -18.10
CA LEU A 216 7.79 5.44 -17.12
C LEU A 216 8.53 4.22 -17.69
N ARG A 217 9.45 3.66 -16.88
CA ARG A 217 10.35 2.54 -17.23
C ARG A 217 10.36 1.42 -16.18
N ASP A 218 10.21 1.75 -14.90
CA ASP A 218 10.13 0.78 -13.80
C ASP A 218 8.80 0.97 -13.06
N LEU A 219 7.90 0.00 -13.23
CA LEU A 219 6.55 0.00 -12.64
C LEU A 219 6.40 -1.21 -11.72
N ARG A 220 5.94 -0.98 -10.49
CA ARG A 220 5.79 -2.03 -9.48
C ARG A 220 4.41 -1.97 -8.86
N LEU A 221 3.66 -3.04 -9.04
CA LEU A 221 2.27 -3.21 -8.64
C LEU A 221 2.07 -4.51 -7.85
N GLY A 222 3.14 -5.08 -7.30
CA GLY A 222 3.06 -6.32 -6.55
C GLY A 222 2.23 -6.17 -5.27
N ASP A 223 1.58 -7.25 -4.81
CA ASP A 223 0.72 -7.25 -3.63
C ASP A 223 -0.38 -6.17 -3.69
N THR A 224 -0.97 -6.00 -4.88
CA THR A 224 -2.14 -5.13 -5.11
C THR A 224 -3.35 -5.97 -5.53
N GLN A 225 -4.55 -5.43 -5.35
CA GLN A 225 -5.81 -6.11 -5.68
C GLN A 225 -6.15 -6.08 -7.18
N LEU A 226 -5.17 -5.81 -8.05
CA LEU A 226 -5.37 -5.67 -9.50
C LEU A 226 -5.55 -7.04 -10.17
N SER A 227 -6.58 -7.14 -11.01
CA SER A 227 -6.82 -8.26 -11.91
C SER A 227 -6.23 -8.04 -13.30
N ALA A 228 -6.15 -9.12 -14.08
CA ALA A 228 -5.83 -9.05 -15.50
C ALA A 228 -6.75 -8.09 -16.30
N GLU A 229 -8.03 -7.97 -15.92
CA GLU A 229 -8.96 -7.02 -16.56
C GLU A 229 -8.60 -5.57 -16.22
N ASP A 230 -8.13 -5.29 -15.01
CA ASP A 230 -7.68 -3.95 -14.61
C ASP A 230 -6.40 -3.55 -15.34
N LEU A 231 -5.45 -4.48 -15.45
CA LEU A 231 -4.18 -4.30 -16.17
C LEU A 231 -4.37 -4.15 -17.69
N SER A 232 -5.51 -4.57 -18.26
CA SER A 232 -5.80 -4.44 -19.71
C SER A 232 -5.74 -3.00 -20.23
N ILE A 233 -5.98 -2.01 -19.37
CA ILE A 233 -5.91 -0.60 -19.74
C ILE A 233 -4.48 -0.15 -20.09
N LEU A 234 -3.45 -0.88 -19.63
CA LEU A 234 -2.04 -0.59 -19.94
C LEU A 234 -1.75 -0.60 -21.46
N LYS A 235 -2.51 -1.37 -22.27
CA LYS A 235 -2.40 -1.36 -23.74
C LYS A 235 -2.55 0.04 -24.35
N GLN A 236 -3.25 0.94 -23.67
CA GLN A 236 -3.58 2.27 -24.18
C GLN A 236 -2.44 3.28 -23.98
N TYR A 237 -1.42 2.97 -23.16
CA TYR A 237 -0.38 3.92 -22.81
C TYR A 237 0.92 3.69 -23.56
N VAL A 238 1.41 4.75 -24.21
CA VAL A 238 2.71 4.78 -24.92
C VAL A 238 3.88 4.45 -23.99
N SER A 239 3.75 4.69 -22.68
CA SER A 239 4.75 4.29 -21.68
C SER A 239 4.94 2.77 -21.58
N LEU A 240 3.94 1.94 -21.92
CA LEU A 240 4.09 0.48 -21.95
C LEU A 240 5.21 0.04 -22.93
N GLN A 241 5.35 0.73 -24.06
CA GLN A 241 6.41 0.48 -25.04
C GLN A 241 7.81 0.91 -24.56
N LYS A 242 7.91 1.67 -23.47
CA LYS A 242 9.17 2.08 -22.83
C LYS A 242 9.49 1.30 -21.55
N LEU A 243 8.60 0.39 -21.15
CA LEU A 243 8.71 -0.28 -19.86
C LEU A 243 9.87 -1.29 -19.89
N GLU A 244 10.84 -1.09 -18.99
CA GLU A 244 12.05 -1.90 -18.84
C GLU A 244 11.91 -2.90 -17.68
N ILE A 245 11.19 -2.53 -16.62
CA ILE A 245 10.97 -3.32 -15.41
C ILE A 245 9.48 -3.31 -15.04
N LEU A 246 8.90 -4.50 -14.86
CA LEU A 246 7.51 -4.67 -14.41
C LEU A 246 7.41 -5.75 -13.31
N MET A 247 7.01 -5.34 -12.10
CA MET A 247 6.79 -6.24 -10.97
C MET A 247 5.29 -6.43 -10.72
N LEU A 248 4.78 -7.65 -10.88
CA LEU A 248 3.38 -8.07 -10.69
C LEU A 248 3.25 -9.22 -9.67
N THR A 249 4.24 -9.41 -8.81
CA THR A 249 4.25 -10.44 -7.75
C THR A 249 2.99 -10.37 -6.89
N LEU A 250 2.37 -11.50 -6.53
CA LEU A 250 1.16 -11.51 -5.67
C LEU A 250 0.02 -10.63 -6.22
N THR A 251 -0.22 -10.66 -7.53
CA THR A 251 -1.39 -10.04 -8.18
C THR A 251 -2.28 -11.10 -8.84
N GLN A 252 -3.51 -10.73 -9.23
CA GLN A 252 -4.41 -11.61 -9.98
C GLN A 252 -4.12 -11.54 -11.49
N ALA A 253 -2.84 -11.54 -11.86
CA ALA A 253 -2.39 -11.61 -13.25
C ALA A 253 -2.48 -13.04 -13.80
N ASP A 254 -2.98 -13.16 -15.03
CA ASP A 254 -3.16 -14.42 -15.75
C ASP A 254 -2.58 -14.36 -17.18
N ASP A 255 -2.75 -15.41 -17.97
CA ASP A 255 -2.20 -15.48 -19.35
C ASP A 255 -2.68 -14.32 -20.26
N SER A 256 -3.85 -13.74 -19.99
CA SER A 256 -4.34 -12.56 -20.71
C SER A 256 -3.54 -11.30 -20.38
N THR A 257 -2.96 -11.23 -19.17
CA THR A 257 -1.98 -10.20 -18.78
C THR A 257 -0.71 -10.28 -19.63
N LEU A 258 -0.22 -11.48 -19.95
CA LEU A 258 0.92 -11.61 -20.88
C LEU A 258 0.54 -11.28 -22.33
N ALA A 259 -0.70 -11.57 -22.74
CA ALA A 259 -1.26 -11.05 -24.00
C ALA A 259 -1.48 -9.52 -24.01
N ILE A 260 -1.28 -8.84 -22.88
CA ILE A 260 -1.21 -7.38 -22.76
C ILE A 260 0.23 -6.86 -22.91
N LEU A 261 1.22 -7.64 -22.47
CA LEU A 261 2.64 -7.26 -22.44
C LEU A 261 3.44 -7.71 -23.68
N SER A 262 2.82 -8.37 -24.66
CA SER A 262 3.48 -8.82 -25.91
C SER A 262 4.23 -7.70 -26.64
N ASP A 263 3.68 -6.49 -26.60
CA ASP A 263 4.18 -5.33 -27.34
C ASP A 263 5.19 -4.50 -26.50
N ALA A 264 5.42 -4.88 -25.24
CA ALA A 264 6.38 -4.25 -24.33
C ALA A 264 7.81 -4.75 -24.61
N HIS A 265 8.28 -4.59 -25.85
CA HIS A 265 9.57 -5.12 -26.34
C HIS A 265 10.81 -4.54 -25.65
N GLN A 266 10.67 -3.50 -24.83
CA GLN A 266 11.77 -2.94 -24.02
C GLN A 266 11.91 -3.61 -22.65
N LEU A 267 11.03 -4.55 -22.26
CA LEU A 267 11.13 -5.26 -21.00
C LEU A 267 12.46 -6.02 -20.89
N ILE A 268 13.18 -5.73 -19.82
CA ILE A 268 14.43 -6.37 -19.37
C ILE A 268 14.13 -7.29 -18.19
N GLN A 269 13.24 -6.86 -17.28
CA GLN A 269 12.89 -7.59 -16.06
C GLN A 269 11.38 -7.68 -15.84
N LEU A 270 10.86 -8.90 -15.68
CA LEU A 270 9.46 -9.19 -15.41
C LEU A 270 9.34 -10.16 -14.22
N ASN A 271 8.62 -9.76 -13.17
CA ASN A 271 8.31 -10.64 -12.04
C ASN A 271 6.81 -10.94 -12.01
N LEU A 272 6.48 -12.23 -12.07
CA LEU A 272 5.14 -12.81 -12.07
C LEU A 272 5.00 -13.84 -10.93
N GLU A 273 5.80 -13.74 -9.87
CA GLU A 273 5.76 -14.71 -8.78
C GLU A 273 4.43 -14.69 -8.04
N GLU A 274 3.92 -15.87 -7.66
CA GLU A 274 2.62 -16.04 -7.00
C GLU A 274 1.46 -15.43 -7.83
N THR A 275 1.40 -15.76 -9.13
CA THR A 275 0.34 -15.35 -10.08
C THR A 275 -0.19 -16.56 -10.87
N ASP A 276 -1.29 -16.40 -11.61
CA ASP A 276 -2.01 -17.49 -12.28
C ASP A 276 -1.45 -17.91 -13.65
N ILE A 277 -0.28 -17.39 -14.05
CA ILE A 277 0.39 -17.63 -15.34
C ILE A 277 0.65 -19.12 -15.61
N THR A 278 0.44 -19.55 -16.86
CA THR A 278 0.71 -20.89 -17.39
C THR A 278 1.70 -20.87 -18.56
N ASP A 279 2.04 -22.05 -19.10
CA ASP A 279 2.83 -22.19 -20.33
C ASP A 279 2.18 -21.51 -21.55
N VAL A 280 0.86 -21.30 -21.55
CA VAL A 280 0.16 -20.55 -22.60
C VAL A 280 0.54 -19.08 -22.54
N GLY A 281 0.54 -18.47 -21.35
CA GLY A 281 0.96 -17.08 -21.14
C GLY A 281 2.37 -16.80 -21.62
N LEU A 282 3.31 -17.73 -21.37
CA LEU A 282 4.69 -17.60 -21.85
C LEU A 282 4.82 -17.48 -23.38
N SER A 283 3.84 -17.97 -24.16
CA SER A 283 3.90 -17.83 -25.62
C SER A 283 3.76 -16.38 -26.11
N TYR A 284 3.12 -15.51 -25.32
CA TYR A 284 3.03 -14.08 -25.63
C TYR A 284 4.35 -13.33 -25.42
N LEU A 285 5.33 -13.94 -24.73
CA LEU A 285 6.63 -13.33 -24.44
C LEU A 285 7.71 -13.62 -25.49
N GLU A 286 7.39 -14.37 -26.55
CA GLU A 286 8.37 -14.85 -27.55
C GLU A 286 9.09 -13.72 -28.32
N GLU A 287 8.49 -12.52 -28.38
CA GLU A 287 9.07 -11.34 -29.04
C GLU A 287 9.61 -10.28 -28.07
N ASN A 288 9.62 -10.53 -26.76
CA ASN A 288 10.30 -9.66 -25.77
C ASN A 288 11.80 -9.97 -25.74
N ARG A 289 12.49 -9.76 -26.88
CA ARG A 289 13.91 -10.13 -27.12
C ARG A 289 14.92 -9.47 -26.16
N ASN A 290 14.50 -8.43 -25.43
CA ASN A 290 15.31 -7.76 -24.42
C ASN A 290 15.19 -8.38 -23.01
N LEU A 291 14.26 -9.31 -22.79
CA LEU A 291 14.00 -9.87 -21.47
C LEU A 291 15.20 -10.71 -21.01
N GLU A 292 15.81 -10.25 -19.91
CA GLU A 292 16.98 -10.84 -19.26
C GLU A 292 16.55 -11.61 -18.00
N TYR A 293 15.60 -11.05 -17.22
CA TYR A 293 15.17 -11.61 -15.94
C TYR A 293 13.67 -11.90 -15.90
N LEU A 294 13.29 -13.15 -15.65
CA LEU A 294 11.89 -13.60 -15.57
C LEU A 294 11.67 -14.45 -14.31
N TYR A 295 10.87 -13.95 -13.38
CA TYR A 295 10.58 -14.64 -12.10
C TYR A 295 9.18 -15.27 -12.14
N LEU A 296 9.11 -16.58 -11.86
CA LEU A 296 7.94 -17.44 -12.12
C LEU A 296 7.59 -18.39 -10.95
N LYS A 297 8.23 -18.22 -9.79
CA LYS A 297 7.94 -19.03 -8.60
C LYS A 297 6.47 -18.87 -8.18
N GLY A 298 5.80 -19.95 -7.81
CA GLY A 298 4.37 -19.90 -7.43
C GLY A 298 3.39 -19.78 -8.60
N THR A 299 3.87 -19.75 -9.85
CA THR A 299 3.01 -19.82 -11.04
C THR A 299 2.67 -21.28 -11.42
N LYS A 300 1.81 -21.44 -12.43
CA LYS A 300 1.46 -22.74 -13.03
C LYS A 300 2.34 -23.07 -14.25
N VAL A 301 3.39 -22.28 -14.51
CA VAL A 301 4.37 -22.53 -15.57
C VAL A 301 5.15 -23.83 -15.30
N THR A 302 5.40 -24.59 -16.35
CA THR A 302 6.16 -25.83 -16.30
C THR A 302 7.59 -25.65 -16.81
N ALA A 303 8.51 -26.51 -16.36
CA ALA A 303 9.89 -26.52 -16.86
C ALA A 303 9.98 -26.71 -18.40
N PRO A 304 9.12 -27.52 -19.07
CA PRO A 304 8.95 -27.48 -20.52
C PRO A 304 8.66 -26.09 -21.12
N GLY A 305 7.74 -25.32 -20.53
CA GLY A 305 7.39 -23.96 -20.98
C GLY A 305 8.57 -23.01 -20.89
N VAL A 306 9.24 -22.95 -19.73
CA VAL A 306 10.45 -22.13 -19.55
C VAL A 306 11.54 -22.53 -20.56
N ARG A 307 11.83 -23.84 -20.70
CA ARG A 307 12.82 -24.31 -21.69
C ARG A 307 12.44 -23.99 -23.14
N ARG A 308 11.14 -23.85 -23.46
CA ARG A 308 10.72 -23.38 -24.80
C ARG A 308 11.07 -21.90 -24.95
N LEU A 309 10.68 -21.06 -23.99
CA LEU A 309 10.95 -19.61 -24.02
C LEU A 309 12.45 -19.28 -24.01
N SER A 310 13.25 -19.93 -23.16
CA SER A 310 14.71 -19.71 -23.06
C SER A 310 15.51 -20.15 -24.29
N ARG A 311 14.91 -20.89 -25.24
CA ARG A 311 15.53 -21.15 -26.57
C ARG A 311 15.22 -20.05 -27.58
N ILE A 312 14.15 -19.27 -27.34
CA ILE A 312 13.65 -18.23 -28.25
C ILE A 312 14.21 -16.86 -27.84
N LEU A 313 14.28 -16.59 -26.54
CA LEU A 313 14.82 -15.34 -26.00
C LEU A 313 16.34 -15.47 -25.75
N PRO A 314 17.20 -14.76 -26.52
CA PRO A 314 18.64 -14.99 -26.50
C PRO A 314 19.33 -14.48 -25.23
N LYS A 315 18.69 -13.52 -24.54
CA LYS A 315 19.19 -12.87 -23.33
C LYS A 315 18.67 -13.46 -22.02
N LEU A 316 17.59 -14.24 -22.09
CA LEU A 316 16.89 -14.71 -20.89
C LEU A 316 17.82 -15.59 -20.05
N ASP A 317 17.92 -15.29 -18.76
CA ASP A 317 18.72 -16.05 -17.82
C ASP A 317 18.32 -17.53 -17.87
N LYS A 318 19.35 -18.39 -17.98
CA LYS A 318 19.20 -19.84 -18.14
C LYS A 318 19.22 -20.55 -16.80
N ASP A 319 19.62 -19.87 -15.73
CA ASP A 319 19.68 -20.38 -14.37
C ASP A 319 18.29 -20.31 -13.69
N TRP A 320 17.25 -20.68 -14.44
CA TRP A 320 15.93 -20.96 -13.89
C TRP A 320 16.03 -22.15 -12.95
N ASN A 321 16.18 -21.86 -11.66
CA ASN A 321 16.03 -22.84 -10.61
C ASN A 321 14.57 -23.32 -10.60
N GLU A 322 14.37 -24.57 -11.02
CA GLU A 322 13.10 -25.27 -10.85
C GLU A 322 12.66 -25.11 -9.38
N PRO A 323 11.46 -24.58 -9.08
CA PRO A 323 10.96 -24.58 -7.72
C PRO A 323 10.97 -26.03 -7.26
N GLU A 324 11.76 -26.35 -6.24
CA GLU A 324 12.05 -27.73 -5.84
C GLU A 324 10.75 -28.54 -5.83
N LYS A 325 10.65 -29.52 -6.74
CA LYS A 325 9.52 -30.46 -6.70
C LYS A 325 9.44 -30.96 -5.26
N PRO A 326 8.29 -30.86 -4.57
CA PRO A 326 8.16 -31.34 -3.20
C PRO A 326 8.65 -32.79 -3.19
N SER A 327 9.74 -33.02 -2.45
CA SER A 327 10.63 -34.15 -2.70
C SER A 327 9.85 -35.44 -2.78
N THR A 328 10.10 -36.24 -3.83
CA THR A 328 9.28 -37.42 -4.16
C THR A 328 9.35 -38.53 -3.11
N SER A 329 10.19 -38.39 -2.08
CA SER A 329 10.13 -39.16 -0.82
C SER A 329 8.82 -38.95 -0.05
N SER A 330 8.14 -37.82 -0.23
CA SER A 330 6.87 -37.49 0.45
C SER A 330 5.65 -38.06 -0.31
N ALA A 331 5.70 -38.05 -1.64
CA ALA A 331 4.59 -38.48 -2.49
C ALA A 331 4.61 -39.97 -2.86
N SER A 332 5.79 -40.61 -2.90
CA SER A 332 5.90 -42.02 -3.31
C SER A 332 5.52 -43.05 -2.22
N MET A 333 5.30 -42.63 -0.97
CA MET A 333 4.76 -43.51 0.08
C MET A 333 3.22 -43.61 0.10
N LEU A 334 2.49 -42.81 -0.70
CA LEU A 334 1.01 -42.79 -0.69
C LEU A 334 0.34 -43.52 -1.86
N SER A 335 1.11 -44.17 -2.75
CA SER A 335 0.56 -44.94 -3.88
C SER A 335 0.49 -46.47 -3.67
N LYS A 336 0.84 -46.96 -2.46
CA LYS A 336 0.79 -48.40 -2.11
C LYS A 336 0.39 -48.70 -0.65
N THR A 337 -0.79 -48.25 -0.23
CA THR A 337 -1.54 -48.95 0.83
C THR A 337 -3.04 -48.83 0.62
N ASP A 338 -3.71 -49.95 0.85
CA ASP A 338 -5.08 -50.26 0.49
C ASP A 338 -6.18 -49.30 0.99
N SER A 339 -7.30 -49.36 0.27
CA SER A 339 -8.59 -48.83 0.68
C SER A 339 -9.01 -49.33 2.07
N LYS A 340 -8.93 -48.47 3.09
CA LYS A 340 -9.72 -48.54 4.33
C LYS A 340 -9.72 -47.20 5.08
N SER A 341 -10.90 -46.59 5.20
CA SER A 341 -11.33 -45.66 6.26
C SER A 341 -10.24 -44.99 7.10
N VAL A 342 -9.60 -43.92 6.60
CA VAL A 342 -8.71 -43.08 7.42
C VAL A 342 -9.55 -42.16 8.32
N ASP A 343 -9.44 -42.41 9.63
CA ASP A 343 -9.96 -41.58 10.72
C ASP A 343 -9.79 -40.07 10.42
N PRO A 344 -10.89 -39.30 10.27
CA PRO A 344 -10.83 -37.88 9.95
C PRO A 344 -10.06 -37.06 10.98
N ASP A 345 -10.19 -37.38 12.27
CA ASP A 345 -9.58 -36.64 13.36
C ASP A 345 -8.07 -36.87 13.38
N ARG A 346 -7.63 -38.10 13.03
CA ARG A 346 -6.20 -38.40 12.80
C ARG A 346 -5.63 -37.66 11.59
N ARG A 347 -6.33 -37.68 10.44
CA ARG A 347 -5.87 -36.97 9.22
C ARG A 347 -5.71 -35.47 9.47
N ALA A 348 -6.67 -34.86 10.14
CA ALA A 348 -6.61 -33.45 10.54
C ALA A 348 -5.43 -33.17 11.49
N ALA A 349 -5.26 -34.00 12.51
CA ALA A 349 -4.16 -33.85 13.46
C ALA A 349 -2.78 -33.95 12.79
N GLU A 350 -2.61 -34.91 11.89
CA GLU A 350 -1.35 -35.09 11.15
C GLU A 350 -1.05 -33.93 10.20
N TYR A 351 -2.06 -33.28 9.61
CA TYR A 351 -1.88 -32.05 8.83
C TYR A 351 -1.48 -30.84 9.69
N VAL A 352 -2.08 -30.67 10.87
CA VAL A 352 -1.72 -29.56 11.78
C VAL A 352 -0.27 -29.68 12.22
N LEU A 353 0.15 -30.88 12.63
CA LEU A 353 1.54 -31.19 12.99
C LEU A 353 2.46 -31.09 11.76
N SER A 354 1.95 -31.51 10.60
CA SER A 354 2.36 -31.20 9.22
C SER A 354 3.04 -29.83 9.04
N VAL A 355 2.27 -28.79 9.31
CA VAL A 355 2.69 -27.39 9.10
C VAL A 355 3.48 -26.78 10.27
N GLY A 356 3.57 -27.47 11.42
CA GLY A 356 4.21 -26.98 12.65
C GLY A 356 3.23 -26.41 13.69
N GLY A 357 1.92 -26.69 13.53
CA GLY A 357 0.89 -26.38 14.51
C GLY A 357 0.87 -27.32 15.71
N LYS A 358 -0.14 -27.17 16.57
CA LYS A 358 -0.34 -27.95 17.80
C LYS A 358 -1.76 -28.50 17.86
N VAL A 359 -1.95 -29.66 18.49
CA VAL A 359 -3.28 -30.30 18.61
C VAL A 359 -3.56 -30.81 20.02
N TRP A 360 -4.86 -30.90 20.34
CA TRP A 360 -5.37 -31.48 21.59
C TRP A 360 -6.43 -32.53 21.27
N VAL A 361 -6.41 -33.64 22.02
CA VAL A 361 -7.24 -34.82 21.75
C VAL A 361 -7.96 -35.31 23.01
N ASN A 362 -9.14 -35.91 22.81
CA ASN A 362 -9.91 -36.67 23.81
C ASN A 362 -10.45 -35.93 25.06
N LYS A 363 -10.45 -34.58 25.16
CA LYS A 363 -11.08 -33.85 26.29
C LYS A 363 -11.77 -32.53 25.91
N ASP A 364 -12.84 -32.21 26.64
CA ASP A 364 -13.76 -31.08 26.43
C ASP A 364 -13.63 -29.91 27.43
N SER A 365 -12.68 -29.91 28.38
CA SER A 365 -12.52 -28.78 29.31
C SER A 365 -11.08 -28.50 29.78
N ALA A 366 -10.74 -27.20 29.77
CA ALA A 366 -9.49 -26.54 30.13
C ALA A 366 -8.27 -26.71 29.18
N PHE A 367 -7.98 -25.64 28.41
CA PHE A 367 -6.68 -25.41 27.77
C PHE A 367 -5.57 -25.43 28.84
N THR A 368 -4.67 -26.40 28.74
CA THR A 368 -3.48 -26.50 29.61
C THR A 368 -2.31 -27.08 28.81
N ASP A 369 -1.10 -26.53 29.02
CA ASP A 369 0.11 -26.91 28.29
C ASP A 369 0.53 -28.38 28.48
N LYS A 370 -0.02 -29.08 29.48
CA LYS A 370 0.32 -30.48 29.78
C LYS A 370 -0.23 -31.49 28.78
N ASN A 371 -1.20 -31.12 27.95
CA ASN A 371 -1.89 -32.02 27.01
C ASN A 371 -1.68 -31.64 25.54
N VAL A 372 -0.73 -30.75 25.24
CA VAL A 372 -0.48 -30.28 23.88
C VAL A 372 0.40 -31.28 23.12
N ILE A 373 -0.07 -31.71 21.94
CA ILE A 373 0.71 -32.54 21.03
C ILE A 373 1.31 -31.61 19.97
N GLN A 374 2.64 -31.69 19.81
CA GLN A 374 3.43 -30.85 18.90
C GLN A 374 4.24 -31.67 17.88
N THR A 375 4.23 -33.00 17.99
CA THR A 375 4.98 -33.91 17.11
C THR A 375 4.16 -35.18 16.85
N ARG A 376 4.27 -35.77 15.65
CA ARG A 376 3.40 -36.87 15.17
C ARG A 376 3.56 -38.16 15.99
N ASP A 377 4.75 -38.43 16.49
CA ASP A 377 5.10 -39.57 17.36
C ASP A 377 4.34 -39.56 18.70
N LYS A 378 3.79 -38.42 19.10
CA LYS A 378 3.01 -38.27 20.35
C LYS A 378 1.49 -38.39 20.14
N LEU A 379 1.01 -38.62 18.92
CA LEU A 379 -0.39 -38.98 18.70
C LEU A 379 -0.68 -40.38 19.28
N PRO A 380 -1.85 -40.60 19.92
CA PRO A 380 -2.24 -41.94 20.34
C PRO A 380 -2.21 -42.95 19.18
N SER A 381 -1.88 -44.21 19.47
CA SER A 381 -2.00 -45.31 18.49
C SER A 381 -3.46 -45.61 18.16
N GLU A 382 -4.31 -45.61 19.19
CA GLU A 382 -5.75 -45.83 19.10
C GLU A 382 -6.48 -44.63 18.47
N PRO A 383 -7.71 -44.82 17.92
CA PRO A 383 -8.56 -43.73 17.48
C PRO A 383 -8.77 -42.68 18.59
N PHE A 384 -8.81 -41.41 18.20
CA PHE A 384 -8.97 -40.30 19.13
C PHE A 384 -9.88 -39.23 18.54
N ARG A 385 -10.59 -38.52 19.41
CA ARG A 385 -11.35 -37.33 19.08
C ARG A 385 -10.41 -36.13 19.05
N LEU A 386 -10.25 -35.48 17.89
CA LEU A 386 -9.57 -34.18 17.81
C LEU A 386 -10.51 -33.12 18.38
N THR A 387 -10.06 -32.35 19.37
CA THR A 387 -10.92 -31.32 20.02
C THR A 387 -10.45 -29.90 19.78
N HIS A 388 -9.16 -29.67 19.53
CA HIS A 388 -8.62 -28.35 19.19
C HIS A 388 -7.41 -28.47 18.27
N ALA A 389 -7.22 -27.48 17.40
CA ALA A 389 -6.05 -27.30 16.55
C ALA A 389 -5.59 -25.84 16.54
N ASP A 390 -4.31 -25.61 16.81
CA ASP A 390 -3.63 -24.33 16.69
C ASP A 390 -2.69 -24.41 15.48
N LEU A 391 -3.11 -23.83 14.36
CA LEU A 391 -2.31 -23.75 13.14
C LEU A 391 -1.22 -22.65 13.20
N GLN A 392 -1.24 -21.79 14.23
CA GLN A 392 -0.45 -20.55 14.36
C GLN A 392 -0.68 -19.57 13.19
N THR A 393 0.01 -18.43 13.20
CA THR A 393 0.04 -17.47 12.07
C THR A 393 0.95 -17.98 10.95
N ASN A 394 0.70 -19.20 10.48
CA ASN A 394 1.65 -19.97 9.67
C ASN A 394 1.32 -19.90 8.18
N SER A 395 2.21 -19.32 7.39
CA SER A 395 2.07 -19.15 5.94
C SER A 395 2.11 -20.45 5.13
N ARG A 396 2.28 -21.61 5.78
CA ARG A 396 2.19 -22.94 5.14
C ARG A 396 0.78 -23.53 5.12
N VAL A 397 -0.20 -22.88 5.75
CA VAL A 397 -1.60 -23.27 5.67
C VAL A 397 -2.15 -22.89 4.30
N THR A 398 -2.70 -23.86 3.57
CA THR A 398 -3.31 -23.67 2.24
C THR A 398 -4.73 -24.21 2.23
N ASP A 399 -5.59 -23.73 1.34
CA ASP A 399 -6.97 -24.23 1.19
C ASP A 399 -7.02 -25.72 0.85
N ALA A 400 -6.07 -26.21 0.05
CA ALA A 400 -5.89 -27.62 -0.21
C ALA A 400 -5.52 -28.41 1.06
N GLY A 401 -4.68 -27.83 1.92
CA GLY A 401 -4.35 -28.39 3.24
C GLY A 401 -5.55 -28.40 4.21
N LEU A 402 -6.41 -27.36 4.18
CA LEU A 402 -7.63 -27.32 4.97
C LEU A 402 -8.62 -28.45 4.63
N ALA A 403 -8.52 -29.07 3.44
CA ALA A 403 -9.29 -30.27 3.11
C ALA A 403 -8.98 -31.47 4.03
N ALA A 404 -7.85 -31.48 4.75
CA ALA A 404 -7.54 -32.51 5.75
C ALA A 404 -8.61 -32.61 6.85
N PHE A 405 -9.20 -31.48 7.25
CA PHE A 405 -10.27 -31.38 8.25
C PHE A 405 -11.64 -31.89 7.77
N ARG A 406 -11.79 -32.28 6.50
CA ARG A 406 -13.08 -32.78 5.99
C ARG A 406 -13.52 -34.01 6.78
N GLY A 407 -14.64 -33.87 7.50
CA GLY A 407 -15.27 -34.95 8.26
C GLY A 407 -14.89 -35.03 9.74
N THR A 408 -14.04 -34.14 10.26
CA THR A 408 -13.88 -33.97 11.71
C THR A 408 -15.16 -33.41 12.31
N LYS A 409 -15.72 -34.05 13.35
CA LYS A 409 -17.06 -33.69 13.90
C LYS A 409 -17.01 -32.82 15.16
N HIS A 410 -15.81 -32.50 15.61
CA HIS A 410 -15.52 -32.28 17.03
C HIS A 410 -14.47 -31.22 17.33
N LEU A 411 -13.95 -30.60 16.27
CA LEU A 411 -12.95 -29.54 16.25
C LEU A 411 -13.61 -28.15 16.29
#